data_AF-A0A2V5YPC5-F1
#
_entry.id   AF-A0A2V5YPC5-F1
#
_cell.length_a   1.000
_cell.length_b   1.000
_cell.length_c   1.000
_cell.angle_alpha   90.00
_cell.angle_beta   90.00
_cell.angle_gamma   90.00
#
_symmetry.space_group_name_H-M   'P 1'
#
loop_
_entity.id
_entity.type
_entity.pdbx_description
1 polymer ?
#
loop_
_entity_poly.entity_id
_entity_poly.type
_entity_poly.pdbx_seq_one_letter_code
_entity_poly.pdbx_strand_id
1 'polypeptide(L)'
;MQETGGLTKTGAGTLTLTGNNLYTGNTTVTGGVLQVSNKRGSGTGTGSVNINAGTLGGKGIISGAVTIGTGSGSGAFLAPAAGTNVQAMLTIQSPLIFNTDATYAYTFRANRNRSRADKVIANGVTINGGAMIALSGQAQGRLTTGLTLTLISNTSANPISGTFSNLPDGAIVTVGRNQLKVSYEGGDGNDLTLTVQ
;
A
#
# COMPACT_ATOMS: atom_id res chain seq x y z
N MET A 1 -12.35 5.44 -30.10
CA MET A 1 -11.28 4.42 -30.27
C MET A 1 -10.78 4.08 -28.89
N GLN A 2 -10.80 2.80 -28.52
CA GLN A 2 -10.28 2.35 -27.23
C GLN A 2 -8.76 2.24 -27.39
N GLU A 3 -7.99 3.07 -26.69
CA GLU A 3 -6.54 3.05 -26.84
C GLU A 3 -5.97 1.85 -26.09
N THR A 4 -5.47 0.88 -26.85
CA THR A 4 -4.77 -0.31 -26.35
C THR A 4 -3.35 0.00 -25.84
N GLY A 5 -2.94 1.28 -25.85
CA GLY A 5 -1.63 1.73 -25.38
C GLY A 5 -1.40 1.40 -23.90
N GLY A 6 -0.15 1.17 -23.53
CA GLY A 6 0.29 0.97 -22.15
C GLY A 6 1.26 2.06 -21.72
N LEU A 7 1.48 2.17 -20.40
CA LEU A 7 2.44 3.10 -19.82
C LEU A 7 3.64 2.32 -19.27
N THR A 8 4.85 2.65 -19.72
CA THR A 8 6.08 2.14 -19.10
C THR A 8 6.84 3.29 -18.44
N LYS A 9 6.98 3.22 -17.11
CA LYS A 9 7.77 4.17 -16.33
C LYS A 9 9.19 3.62 -16.11
N THR A 10 10.15 4.33 -16.67
CA THR A 10 11.60 4.08 -16.54
C THR A 10 12.30 5.29 -15.89
N GLY A 11 13.59 5.15 -15.61
CA GLY A 11 14.44 6.22 -15.07
C GLY A 11 14.16 6.55 -13.60
N ALA A 12 15.07 7.27 -12.96
CA ALA A 12 15.04 7.51 -11.51
C ALA A 12 13.99 8.53 -11.04
N GLY A 13 13.47 9.36 -11.96
CA GLY A 13 12.55 10.45 -11.61
C GLY A 13 11.14 9.98 -11.22
N THR A 14 10.31 10.96 -10.83
CA THR A 14 8.91 10.75 -10.48
C THR A 14 8.00 11.09 -11.66
N LEU A 15 7.08 10.19 -12.01
CA LEU A 15 5.95 10.47 -12.90
C LEU A 15 4.68 10.57 -12.07
N THR A 16 3.98 11.70 -12.15
CA THR A 16 2.72 11.91 -11.43
C THR A 16 1.53 11.86 -12.39
N LEU A 17 0.59 10.95 -12.14
CA LEU A 17 -0.66 10.82 -12.89
C LEU A 17 -1.80 11.50 -12.12
N THR A 18 -2.31 12.62 -12.63
CA THR A 18 -3.35 13.44 -11.99
C THR A 18 -4.73 13.32 -12.65
N GLY A 19 -4.78 12.82 -13.89
CA GLY A 19 -6.00 12.67 -14.68
C GLY A 19 -6.67 11.30 -14.55
N ASN A 20 -7.88 11.19 -15.11
CA ASN A 20 -8.53 9.91 -15.38
C ASN A 20 -8.01 9.37 -16.72
N ASN A 21 -7.11 8.41 -16.68
CA ASN A 21 -6.56 7.77 -17.86
C ASN A 21 -7.49 6.66 -18.35
N LEU A 22 -7.65 6.54 -19.67
CA LEU A 22 -8.58 5.62 -20.32
C LEU A 22 -7.89 4.52 -21.16
N TYR A 23 -6.56 4.47 -21.14
CA TYR A 23 -5.82 3.43 -21.83
C TYR A 23 -6.11 2.07 -21.18
N THR A 24 -6.14 1.02 -21.99
CA THR A 24 -6.47 -0.34 -21.53
C THR A 24 -5.26 -1.25 -21.43
N GLY A 25 -4.12 -0.84 -21.99
CA GLY A 25 -2.85 -1.54 -21.83
C GLY A 25 -2.30 -1.44 -20.41
N ASN A 26 -1.32 -2.29 -20.10
CA ASN A 26 -0.73 -2.35 -18.76
C ASN A 26 0.09 -1.10 -18.43
N THR A 27 0.17 -0.82 -17.13
CA THR A 27 1.19 0.06 -16.55
C THR A 27 2.34 -0.78 -16.01
N THR A 28 3.57 -0.51 -16.43
CA THR A 28 4.77 -1.19 -15.92
C THR A 28 5.75 -0.17 -15.37
N VAL A 29 6.23 -0.37 -14.14
CA VAL A 29 7.25 0.47 -13.51
C VAL A 29 8.52 -0.36 -13.35
N THR A 30 9.61 0.13 -13.93
CA THR A 30 10.94 -0.51 -13.86
C THR A 30 12.00 0.40 -13.22
N GLY A 31 11.59 1.59 -12.75
CA GLY A 31 12.47 2.50 -12.03
C GLY A 31 11.79 3.79 -11.60
N GLY A 32 12.38 4.43 -10.58
CA GLY A 32 11.90 5.68 -10.01
C GLY A 32 10.55 5.54 -9.31
N VAL A 33 9.73 6.59 -9.36
CA VAL A 33 8.44 6.64 -8.67
C VAL A 33 7.30 6.86 -9.66
N LEU A 34 6.23 6.07 -9.54
CA LEU A 34 4.93 6.34 -10.13
C LEU A 34 3.99 6.84 -9.03
N GLN A 35 3.58 8.10 -9.12
CA GLN A 35 2.72 8.77 -8.15
C GLN A 35 1.30 8.91 -8.72
N VAL A 36 0.33 8.16 -8.19
CA VAL A 36 -1.07 8.22 -8.62
C VAL A 36 -1.83 9.22 -7.75
N SER A 37 -2.36 10.28 -8.37
CA SER A 37 -2.98 11.43 -7.69
C SER A 37 -4.27 11.92 -8.35
N ASN A 38 -4.91 11.07 -9.15
CA ASN A 38 -6.22 11.36 -9.72
C ASN A 38 -7.30 11.42 -8.63
N LYS A 39 -8.30 12.29 -8.83
CA LYS A 39 -9.41 12.47 -7.87
C LYS A 39 -10.63 11.59 -8.17
N ARG A 40 -10.77 11.16 -9.43
CA ARG A 40 -11.90 10.38 -9.96
C ARG A 40 -11.40 9.46 -11.06
N GLY A 41 -12.17 8.41 -11.35
CA GLY A 41 -11.81 7.42 -12.37
C GLY A 41 -10.52 6.68 -12.02
N SER A 42 -9.75 6.28 -13.03
CA SER A 42 -8.52 5.54 -12.86
C SER A 42 -7.29 6.35 -13.23
N GLY A 43 -6.30 6.40 -12.35
CA GLY A 43 -5.03 7.05 -12.64
C GLY A 43 -4.19 6.25 -13.64
N THR A 44 -4.41 4.95 -13.78
CA THR A 44 -3.58 4.04 -14.59
C THR A 44 -4.37 3.29 -15.66
N GLY A 45 -5.56 3.77 -16.03
CA GLY A 45 -6.42 3.04 -16.95
C GLY A 45 -6.98 1.75 -16.36
N THR A 46 -7.44 0.85 -17.22
CA THR A 46 -8.05 -0.43 -16.79
C THR A 46 -7.09 -1.62 -16.83
N GLY A 47 -5.93 -1.48 -17.47
CA GLY A 47 -4.91 -2.51 -17.52
C GLY A 47 -4.26 -2.77 -16.16
N SER A 48 -3.56 -3.89 -16.04
CA SER A 48 -2.83 -4.24 -14.81
C SER A 48 -1.68 -3.26 -14.55
N VAL A 49 -1.35 -3.07 -13.27
CA VAL A 49 -0.23 -2.24 -12.82
C VAL A 49 0.84 -3.14 -12.20
N ASN A 50 2.01 -3.22 -12.84
CA ASN A 50 3.11 -4.07 -12.43
C ASN A 50 4.30 -3.21 -12.00
N ILE A 51 4.68 -3.30 -10.73
CA ILE A 51 5.84 -2.59 -10.18
C ILE A 51 6.99 -3.59 -10.11
N ASN A 52 7.73 -3.70 -11.21
CA ASN A 52 8.84 -4.65 -11.32
C ASN A 52 10.07 -4.15 -10.55
N ALA A 53 10.29 -2.84 -10.56
CA ALA A 53 11.29 -2.15 -9.74
C ALA A 53 10.87 -0.69 -9.52
N GLY A 54 11.31 -0.10 -8.41
CA GLY A 54 10.93 1.26 -8.00
C GLY A 54 9.69 1.30 -7.12
N THR A 55 8.99 2.43 -7.11
CA THR A 55 7.94 2.72 -6.12
C THR A 55 6.61 3.10 -6.76
N LEU A 56 5.53 2.46 -6.33
CA LEU A 56 4.17 2.96 -6.49
C LEU A 56 3.76 3.76 -5.26
N GLY A 57 3.24 4.97 -5.47
CA GLY A 57 2.74 5.78 -4.38
C GLY A 57 1.59 6.69 -4.79
N GLY A 58 1.18 7.55 -3.86
CA GLY A 58 0.15 8.53 -4.05
C GLY A 58 -1.14 8.23 -3.31
N LYS A 59 -2.16 9.01 -3.65
CA LYS A 59 -3.45 9.07 -2.96
C LYS A 59 -4.66 8.99 -3.90
N GLY A 60 -4.41 8.52 -5.12
CA GLY A 60 -5.41 8.41 -6.16
C GLY A 60 -6.10 7.06 -6.17
N ILE A 61 -6.68 6.74 -7.33
CA ILE A 61 -7.51 5.56 -7.55
C ILE A 61 -6.94 4.77 -8.72
N ILE A 62 -6.71 3.48 -8.52
CA ILE A 62 -6.26 2.51 -9.52
C ILE A 62 -7.38 1.50 -9.72
N SER A 63 -7.78 1.26 -10.96
CA SER A 63 -8.88 0.33 -11.27
C SER A 63 -8.38 -1.06 -11.60
N GLY A 64 -7.23 -1.18 -12.29
CA GLY A 64 -6.61 -2.46 -12.59
C GLY A 64 -6.00 -3.14 -11.37
N ALA A 65 -5.77 -4.46 -11.48
CA ALA A 65 -5.04 -5.20 -10.46
C ALA A 65 -3.61 -4.69 -10.32
N VAL A 66 -3.08 -4.72 -9.09
CA VAL A 66 -1.73 -4.20 -8.76
C VAL A 66 -0.86 -5.34 -8.26
N THR A 67 0.31 -5.49 -8.87
CA THR A 67 1.35 -6.43 -8.42
C THR A 67 2.60 -5.65 -8.05
N ILE A 68 3.08 -5.82 -6.82
CA ILE A 68 4.32 -5.24 -6.32
C ILE A 68 5.39 -6.32 -6.31
N GLY A 69 6.49 -6.07 -7.01
CA GLY A 69 7.61 -6.99 -7.11
C GLY A 69 7.40 -8.04 -8.20
N THR A 70 8.48 -8.75 -8.52
CA THR A 70 8.49 -9.82 -9.52
C THR A 70 8.65 -11.22 -8.91
N GLY A 71 8.96 -11.27 -7.61
CA GLY A 71 9.30 -12.48 -6.85
C GLY A 71 10.80 -12.75 -6.74
N SER A 72 11.62 -12.17 -7.63
CA SER A 72 13.07 -12.42 -7.68
C SER A 72 13.89 -11.21 -8.13
N GLY A 73 13.29 -10.02 -8.18
CA GLY A 73 13.91 -8.80 -8.69
C GLY A 73 14.68 -8.03 -7.62
N SER A 74 15.17 -6.85 -8.00
CA SER A 74 15.93 -5.94 -7.11
C SER A 74 15.10 -5.30 -6.00
N GLY A 75 13.82 -5.65 -5.89
CA GLY A 75 12.87 -5.09 -4.95
C GLY A 75 11.95 -4.03 -5.54
N ALA A 76 10.72 -4.02 -5.07
CA ALA A 76 9.69 -3.06 -5.46
C ALA A 76 8.92 -2.58 -4.24
N PHE A 77 8.47 -1.33 -4.30
CA PHE A 77 7.90 -0.65 -3.15
C PHE A 77 6.47 -0.21 -3.41
N LEU A 78 5.59 -0.47 -2.45
CA LEU A 78 4.35 0.28 -2.29
C LEU A 78 4.54 1.29 -1.17
N ALA A 79 4.39 2.58 -1.45
CA ALA A 79 4.57 3.65 -0.48
C ALA A 79 3.53 4.75 -0.76
N PRO A 80 2.35 4.72 -0.12
CA PRO A 80 1.31 5.74 -0.35
C PRO A 80 1.83 7.17 -0.18
N ALA A 81 2.59 7.44 0.88
CA ALA A 81 3.24 8.74 1.08
C ALA A 81 4.38 9.04 0.09
N ALA A 82 4.91 8.03 -0.62
CA ALA A 82 5.99 8.13 -1.60
C ALA A 82 7.23 8.89 -1.10
N GLY A 83 7.61 8.69 0.18
CA GLY A 83 8.72 9.40 0.81
C GLY A 83 8.41 10.82 1.26
N THR A 84 7.16 11.30 1.12
CA THR A 84 6.71 12.55 1.71
C THR A 84 6.33 12.36 3.18
N ASN A 85 6.25 13.46 3.94
CA ASN A 85 5.76 13.46 5.32
C ASN A 85 4.23 13.57 5.42
N VAL A 86 3.52 13.45 4.28
CA VAL A 86 2.08 13.59 4.20
C VAL A 86 1.48 12.23 4.02
N GLN A 87 0.75 11.78 5.04
CA GLN A 87 0.06 10.49 4.99
C GLN A 87 -0.97 10.47 3.86
N ALA A 88 -1.04 9.35 3.16
CA ALA A 88 -1.81 9.19 1.94
C ALA A 88 -2.67 7.92 1.95
N MET A 89 -3.82 8.00 1.30
CA MET A 89 -4.71 6.87 1.10
C MET A 89 -4.73 6.52 -0.39
N LEU A 90 -4.13 5.39 -0.77
CA LEU A 90 -4.18 4.88 -2.13
C LEU A 90 -5.33 3.87 -2.24
N THR A 91 -6.19 4.05 -3.25
CA THR A 91 -7.31 3.14 -3.50
C THR A 91 -7.03 2.28 -4.72
N ILE A 92 -7.12 0.97 -4.55
CA ILE A 92 -6.99 -0.04 -5.59
C ILE A 92 -8.33 -0.80 -5.63
N GLN A 93 -9.06 -0.70 -6.72
CA GLN A 93 -10.42 -1.26 -6.84
C GLN A 93 -10.41 -2.75 -7.22
N SER A 94 -9.23 -3.32 -7.36
CA SER A 94 -8.94 -4.69 -7.80
C SER A 94 -7.97 -5.37 -6.81
N PRO A 95 -7.62 -6.65 -7.03
CA PRO A 95 -6.66 -7.34 -6.20
C PRO A 95 -5.29 -6.65 -6.14
N LEU A 96 -4.69 -6.70 -4.95
CA LEU A 96 -3.32 -6.29 -4.66
C LEU A 96 -2.48 -7.51 -4.29
N ILE A 97 -1.35 -7.70 -4.97
CA ILE A 97 -0.40 -8.78 -4.72
C ILE A 97 0.94 -8.20 -4.32
N PHE A 98 1.49 -8.67 -3.20
CA PHE A 98 2.88 -8.46 -2.82
C PHE A 98 3.67 -9.73 -3.08
N ASN A 99 4.65 -9.66 -3.98
CA ASN A 99 5.59 -10.76 -4.22
C ASN A 99 6.71 -10.78 -3.17
N THR A 100 7.49 -11.86 -3.15
CA THR A 100 8.58 -12.11 -2.19
C THR A 100 9.60 -10.96 -2.09
N ASP A 101 9.85 -10.23 -3.17
CA ASP A 101 10.75 -9.07 -3.25
C ASP A 101 10.05 -7.73 -2.97
N ALA A 102 8.78 -7.74 -2.56
CA ALA A 102 8.01 -6.54 -2.30
C ALA A 102 8.26 -5.97 -0.89
N THR A 103 8.25 -4.64 -0.79
CA THR A 103 8.22 -3.92 0.48
C THR A 103 7.05 -2.94 0.53
N TYR A 104 6.20 -3.06 1.55
CA TYR A 104 5.21 -2.04 1.87
C TYR A 104 5.81 -1.00 2.83
N ALA A 105 6.03 0.24 2.38
CA ALA A 105 6.45 1.33 3.25
C ALA A 105 5.21 2.03 3.82
N TYR A 106 5.09 1.99 5.16
CA TYR A 106 3.95 2.52 5.87
C TYR A 106 4.38 3.57 6.88
N THR A 107 3.81 4.78 6.79
CA THR A 107 4.09 5.86 7.73
C THR A 107 2.89 6.24 8.57
N PHE A 108 3.13 6.61 9.84
CA PHE A 108 2.08 7.17 10.69
C PHE A 108 2.60 8.17 11.73
N ARG A 109 1.70 9.03 12.19
CA ARG A 109 1.86 9.91 13.34
C ARG A 109 0.65 9.75 14.25
N ALA A 110 0.86 9.51 15.54
CA ALA A 110 -0.20 9.31 16.51
C ALA A 110 0.03 10.14 17.78
N ASN A 111 -1.05 10.64 18.37
CA ASN A 111 -1.06 11.37 19.64
C ASN A 111 -2.37 11.10 20.38
N ARG A 112 -2.28 10.55 21.60
CA ARG A 112 -3.43 10.08 22.40
C ARG A 112 -4.33 9.14 21.60
N ASN A 113 -5.54 9.58 21.24
CA ASN A 113 -6.54 8.82 20.48
C ASN A 113 -6.66 9.26 19.01
N ARG A 114 -5.73 10.09 18.52
CA ARG A 114 -5.73 10.58 17.14
C ARG A 114 -4.54 10.00 16.38
N SER A 115 -4.77 9.66 15.13
CA SER A 115 -3.73 9.22 14.21
C SER A 115 -3.92 9.85 12.84
N ARG A 116 -2.80 10.04 12.16
CA ARG A 116 -2.71 10.23 10.71
C ARG A 116 -1.78 9.14 10.21
N ALA A 117 -2.26 8.33 9.30
CA ALA A 117 -1.52 7.19 8.80
C ALA A 117 -1.71 7.04 7.30
N ASP A 118 -0.70 6.48 6.65
CA ASP A 118 -0.90 5.91 5.33
C ASP A 118 -2.01 4.87 5.38
N LYS A 119 -2.65 4.62 4.25
CA LYS A 119 -3.62 3.55 4.10
C LYS A 119 -3.63 3.07 2.66
N VAL A 120 -3.74 1.77 2.48
CA VAL A 120 -4.08 1.17 1.19
C VAL A 120 -5.48 0.58 1.30
N ILE A 121 -6.33 0.84 0.32
CA ILE A 121 -7.61 0.15 0.13
C ILE A 121 -7.42 -0.77 -1.07
N ALA A 122 -7.75 -2.05 -0.95
CA ALA A 122 -7.66 -3.03 -2.04
C ALA A 122 -8.90 -3.94 -2.07
N ASN A 123 -9.26 -4.47 -3.23
CA ASN A 123 -10.32 -5.49 -3.34
C ASN A 123 -9.70 -6.87 -3.48
N GLY A 124 -9.28 -7.44 -2.34
CA GLY A 124 -8.50 -8.67 -2.27
C GLY A 124 -7.01 -8.37 -2.11
N VAL A 125 -6.36 -9.11 -1.20
CA VAL A 125 -4.95 -8.93 -0.88
C VAL A 125 -4.27 -10.29 -0.76
N THR A 126 -3.16 -10.46 -1.46
CA THR A 126 -2.27 -11.61 -1.34
C THR A 126 -0.86 -11.13 -0.97
N ILE A 127 -0.28 -11.71 0.07
CA ILE A 127 1.06 -11.43 0.55
C ILE A 127 1.87 -12.72 0.46
N ASN A 128 2.71 -12.81 -0.56
CA ASN A 128 3.57 -13.98 -0.75
C ASN A 128 4.72 -13.97 0.26
N GLY A 129 5.11 -15.17 0.72
CA GLY A 129 6.20 -15.34 1.67
C GLY A 129 7.48 -14.63 1.21
N GLY A 130 8.16 -13.95 2.12
CA GLY A 130 9.32 -13.09 1.87
C GLY A 130 8.99 -11.60 1.75
N ALA A 131 7.75 -11.23 1.39
CA ALA A 131 7.34 -9.82 1.36
C ALA A 131 7.51 -9.17 2.74
N MET A 132 7.95 -7.91 2.75
CA MET A 132 8.29 -7.16 3.97
C MET A 132 7.40 -5.92 4.13
N ILE A 133 7.27 -5.43 5.36
CA ILE A 133 6.72 -4.12 5.66
C ILE A 133 7.74 -3.25 6.39
N ALA A 134 7.97 -2.04 5.90
CA ALA A 134 8.79 -1.03 6.53
C ALA A 134 7.90 -0.04 7.30
N LEU A 135 7.71 -0.29 8.59
CA LEU A 135 6.92 0.56 9.48
C LEU A 135 7.77 1.77 9.96
N SER A 136 7.31 2.98 9.68
CA SER A 136 7.92 4.22 10.14
C SER A 136 6.89 5.10 10.86
N GLY A 137 6.87 5.02 12.19
CA GLY A 137 5.86 5.67 13.02
C GLY A 137 6.43 6.63 14.06
N GLN A 138 5.73 7.74 14.32
CA GLN A 138 5.98 8.58 15.48
C GLN A 138 4.76 8.57 16.41
N ALA A 139 4.99 8.33 17.70
CA ALA A 139 3.98 8.44 18.74
C ALA A 139 4.36 9.56 19.70
N GLN A 140 3.48 10.54 19.87
CA GLN A 140 3.65 11.58 20.89
C GLN A 140 2.96 11.15 22.17
N GLY A 141 3.76 10.78 23.17
CA GLY A 141 3.26 10.37 24.48
C GLY A 141 2.69 8.94 24.51
N ARG A 142 1.76 8.69 25.44
CA ARG A 142 1.07 7.40 25.57
C ARG A 142 -0.19 7.48 24.69
N LEU A 143 -0.34 6.51 23.80
CA LEU A 143 -1.52 6.36 22.97
C LEU A 143 -2.64 5.71 23.78
N THR A 144 -3.87 5.98 23.40
CA THR A 144 -5.05 5.40 24.04
C THR A 144 -5.17 3.93 23.65
N THR A 145 -5.28 3.02 24.63
CA THR A 145 -5.60 1.61 24.40
C THR A 145 -6.84 1.49 23.53
N GLY A 146 -6.80 0.62 22.52
CA GLY A 146 -7.85 0.47 21.51
C GLY A 146 -7.75 1.45 20.32
N LEU A 147 -6.79 2.39 20.31
CA LEU A 147 -6.49 3.14 19.10
C LEU A 147 -5.99 2.16 18.02
N THR A 148 -6.70 2.12 16.89
CA THR A 148 -6.40 1.23 15.77
C THR A 148 -5.90 2.04 14.57
N LEU A 149 -4.79 1.58 14.00
CA LEU A 149 -4.27 2.03 12.71
C LEU A 149 -4.60 0.96 11.67
N THR A 150 -5.36 1.31 10.64
CA THR A 150 -5.63 0.39 9.51
C THR A 150 -4.58 0.63 8.43
N LEU A 151 -3.72 -0.36 8.21
CA LEU A 151 -2.61 -0.30 7.25
C LEU A 151 -3.09 -0.63 5.84
N ILE A 152 -3.85 -1.72 5.74
CA ILE A 152 -4.51 -2.18 4.53
C ILE A 152 -5.95 -2.44 4.88
N SER A 153 -6.87 -1.90 4.10
CA SER A 153 -8.29 -2.24 4.17
C SER A 153 -8.68 -3.11 2.98
N ASN A 154 -9.10 -4.34 3.27
CA ASN A 154 -9.42 -5.35 2.27
C ASN A 154 -10.94 -5.40 2.06
N THR A 155 -11.38 -4.78 0.97
CA THR A 155 -12.81 -4.67 0.64
C THR A 155 -13.40 -5.92 -0.01
N SER A 156 -12.61 -6.97 -0.23
CA SER A 156 -13.16 -8.25 -0.71
C SER A 156 -13.82 -9.02 0.44
N ALA A 157 -14.63 -10.02 0.12
CA ALA A 157 -15.22 -10.89 1.14
C ALA A 157 -14.22 -11.91 1.71
N ASN A 158 -13.08 -12.12 1.04
CA ASN A 158 -12.08 -13.10 1.46
C ASN A 158 -11.08 -12.46 2.43
N PRO A 159 -10.54 -13.22 3.39
CA PRO A 159 -9.42 -12.78 4.23
C PRO A 159 -8.18 -12.39 3.40
N ILE A 160 -7.29 -11.62 4.01
CA ILE A 160 -5.93 -11.43 3.46
C ILE A 160 -5.25 -12.79 3.42
N SER A 161 -4.73 -13.16 2.26
CA SER A 161 -3.94 -14.39 2.10
C SER A 161 -2.47 -14.13 2.42
N GLY A 162 -1.92 -14.81 3.42
CA GLY A 162 -0.53 -14.67 3.85
C GLY A 162 -0.28 -13.48 4.78
N THR A 163 0.98 -13.31 5.21
CA THR A 163 1.42 -12.23 6.12
C THR A 163 2.77 -11.69 5.67
N PHE A 164 3.07 -10.44 6.05
CA PHE A 164 4.43 -9.89 5.87
C PHE A 164 5.40 -10.64 6.78
N SER A 165 6.56 -11.03 6.25
CA SER A 165 7.50 -11.92 6.92
C SER A 165 8.05 -11.36 8.22
N ASN A 166 8.16 -10.03 8.31
CA ASN A 166 8.60 -9.30 9.50
C ASN A 166 7.45 -8.70 10.33
N LEU A 167 6.20 -9.04 10.01
CA LEU A 167 5.01 -8.60 10.75
C LEU A 167 3.94 -9.70 10.76
N PRO A 168 4.20 -10.85 11.40
CA PRO A 168 3.22 -11.94 11.48
C PRO A 168 1.99 -11.55 12.31
N ASP A 169 0.91 -12.29 12.14
CA ASP A 169 -0.33 -12.07 12.89
C ASP A 169 -0.10 -12.21 14.41
N GLY A 170 -0.76 -11.34 15.19
CA GLY A 170 -0.61 -11.28 16.64
C GLY A 170 0.71 -10.69 17.16
N ALA A 171 1.67 -10.35 16.29
CA ALA A 171 2.93 -9.72 16.71
C ALA A 171 2.71 -8.38 17.42
N ILE A 172 3.69 -7.98 18.25
CA ILE A 172 3.69 -6.68 18.93
C ILE A 172 4.72 -5.76 18.29
N VAL A 173 4.26 -4.63 17.77
CA VAL A 173 5.10 -3.52 17.32
C VAL A 173 5.24 -2.52 18.45
N THR A 174 6.47 -2.16 18.81
CA THR A 174 6.74 -1.15 19.83
C THR A 174 7.14 0.18 19.20
N VAL A 175 6.40 1.25 19.51
CA VAL A 175 6.68 2.62 19.05
C VAL A 175 6.82 3.54 20.26
N GLY A 176 8.08 3.84 20.61
CA GLY A 176 8.41 4.47 21.89
C GLY A 176 7.99 3.57 23.04
N ARG A 177 7.05 4.04 23.88
CA ARG A 177 6.48 3.29 25.01
C ARG A 177 5.16 2.59 24.71
N ASN A 178 4.69 2.64 23.47
CA ASN A 178 3.39 2.10 23.07
C ASN A 178 3.58 0.74 22.42
N GLN A 179 2.78 -0.23 22.82
CA GLN A 179 2.72 -1.56 22.20
C GLN A 179 1.48 -1.65 21.33
N LEU A 180 1.64 -2.06 20.08
CA LEU A 180 0.56 -2.21 19.12
C LEU A 180 0.52 -3.66 18.65
N LYS A 181 -0.63 -4.32 18.84
CA LYS A 181 -0.86 -5.68 18.38
C LYS A 181 -1.27 -5.68 16.92
N VAL A 182 -0.63 -6.53 16.13
CA VAL A 182 -0.95 -6.80 14.74
C VAL A 182 -2.19 -7.71 14.65
N SER A 183 -3.09 -7.41 13.73
CA SER A 183 -4.17 -8.30 13.31
C SER A 183 -4.32 -8.27 11.79
N TYR A 184 -4.41 -9.44 11.15
CA TYR A 184 -4.84 -9.57 9.74
C TYR A 184 -6.36 -9.80 9.59
N GLU A 185 -7.07 -9.79 10.73
CA GLU A 185 -8.52 -9.94 10.86
C GLU A 185 -9.16 -8.70 11.51
N GLY A 186 -8.48 -7.55 11.43
CA GLY A 186 -8.97 -6.30 12.01
C GLY A 186 -10.09 -5.65 11.18
N GLY A 187 -10.54 -4.47 11.62
CA GLY A 187 -11.53 -3.69 10.87
C GLY A 187 -12.89 -4.39 10.82
N ASP A 188 -13.33 -4.74 9.62
CA ASP A 188 -14.53 -5.53 9.31
C ASP A 188 -14.29 -7.06 9.30
N GLY A 189 -13.10 -7.51 9.69
CA GLY A 189 -12.76 -8.92 9.89
C GLY A 189 -11.68 -9.45 8.95
N ASN A 190 -11.17 -8.62 8.03
CA ASN A 190 -10.13 -8.98 7.08
C ASN A 190 -9.17 -7.83 6.74
N ASP A 191 -9.08 -6.80 7.59
CA ASP A 191 -8.11 -5.72 7.43
C ASP A 191 -6.79 -6.01 8.15
N LEU A 192 -5.68 -5.48 7.63
CA LEU A 192 -4.41 -5.43 8.35
C LEU A 192 -4.40 -4.21 9.27
N THR A 193 -4.36 -4.44 10.58
CA THR A 193 -4.41 -3.38 11.60
C THR A 193 -3.31 -3.48 12.65
N LEU A 194 -3.02 -2.34 13.28
CA LEU A 194 -2.22 -2.22 14.50
C LEU A 194 -3.07 -1.57 15.60
N THR A 195 -3.35 -2.30 16.69
CA THR A 195 -4.17 -1.81 17.80
C THR A 195 -3.36 -1.65 19.08
N VAL A 196 -3.36 -0.44 19.64
CA VAL A 196 -2.69 -0.12 20.91
C VAL A 196 -3.24 -0.98 22.05
N GLN A 197 -2.36 -1.61 22.82
CA GLN A 197 -2.67 -2.38 24.02
C GLN A 197 -2.63 -1.48 25.27
#